data_AF-W6YTJ5-F1
#
_entry.id   AF-W6YTJ5-F1
#
_cell.length_a   1.000
_cell.length_b   1.000
_cell.length_c   1.000
_cell.angle_alpha   90.00
_cell.angle_beta   90.00
_cell.angle_gamma   90.00
#
_symmetry.space_group_name_H-M   'P 1'
#
loop_
_entity.id
_entity.type
_entity.pdbx_description
1 polymer ?
#
loop_
_entity_poly.entity_id
_entity_poly.type
_entity_poly.pdbx_seq_one_letter_code
_entity_poly.pdbx_strand_id
1 'polypeptide(L)'
;MRGKKTEPEPESEPQTNIPQGVDIDQDVEDVKNQLPPLPPNLPTRHKDFVHCVPPEAPTYRKFSVFTAGSIEMGNAVQWQKHMVKLLSHLPITVCNPRRGHWNPHITPQARDKDFKDQVEWELAALEQVDVICFFFDVTTKSPVSLLELGLWAGSGKVVVCCGEGYWKGGNVELTCERYDIPLVKSFEELVPAVEKMLIEKGMVLDANGDLVGENVHVDKEKPKKKAQLEAEKEDLQKQIDALQAQLAESKL
;
A
#
# COMPACT_ATOMS: atom_id res chain seq x y z
N MET A 1 3.77 74.98 -26.22
CA MET A 1 3.05 73.97 -25.41
C MET A 1 2.30 73.00 -26.32
N ARG A 2 2.80 71.78 -26.46
CA ARG A 2 2.05 70.54 -26.78
C ARG A 2 3.02 69.40 -26.54
N GLY A 3 2.88 68.73 -25.39
CA GLY A 3 3.79 67.68 -24.94
C GLY A 3 3.63 66.41 -25.76
N LYS A 4 4.75 65.83 -26.20
CA LYS A 4 4.81 64.43 -26.62
C LYS A 4 4.93 63.59 -25.35
N LYS A 5 3.91 62.76 -25.10
CA LYS A 5 3.97 61.68 -24.11
C LYS A 5 4.94 60.61 -24.63
N THR A 6 5.96 60.29 -23.85
CA THR A 6 6.74 59.06 -23.98
C THR A 6 5.90 57.91 -23.39
N GLU A 7 5.69 56.86 -24.18
CA GLU A 7 5.17 55.59 -23.68
C GLU A 7 6.28 54.85 -22.91
N PRO A 8 5.99 54.19 -21.78
CA PRO A 8 6.97 53.35 -21.11
C PRO A 8 7.10 52.01 -21.85
N GLU A 9 8.34 51.49 -21.91
CA GLU A 9 8.62 50.13 -22.38
C GLU A 9 7.89 49.09 -21.52
N PRO A 10 7.47 47.93 -22.07
CA PRO A 10 6.81 46.91 -21.29
C PRO A 10 7.81 46.30 -20.31
N GLU A 11 7.49 46.38 -19.02
CA GLU A 11 8.20 45.67 -17.95
C GLU A 11 8.20 44.16 -18.29
N SER A 12 9.39 43.57 -18.31
CA SER A 12 9.56 42.13 -18.47
C SER A 12 8.83 41.41 -17.34
N GLU A 13 7.83 40.59 -17.70
CA GLU A 13 7.11 39.75 -16.75
C GLU A 13 8.09 38.94 -15.90
N PRO A 14 7.88 38.83 -14.57
CA PRO A 14 8.71 38.00 -13.74
C PRO A 14 8.57 36.56 -14.23
N GLN A 15 9.70 35.96 -14.63
CA GLN A 15 9.78 34.54 -14.94
C GLN A 15 9.18 33.77 -13.77
N THR A 16 7.99 33.23 -13.98
CA THR A 16 7.38 32.30 -13.04
C THR A 16 8.32 31.12 -12.94
N ASN A 17 8.99 31.01 -11.80
CA ASN A 17 9.71 29.80 -11.43
C ASN A 17 8.66 28.70 -11.33
N ILE A 18 8.43 27.99 -12.44
CA ILE A 18 7.62 26.78 -12.47
C ILE A 18 8.34 25.82 -11.52
N PRO A 19 7.69 25.33 -10.45
CA PRO A 19 8.31 24.35 -9.58
C PRO A 19 8.80 23.18 -10.43
N GLN A 20 10.10 22.91 -10.42
CA GLN A 20 10.61 21.61 -10.83
C GLN A 20 9.93 20.54 -9.96
N GLY A 21 9.76 19.33 -10.53
CA GLY A 21 9.25 18.12 -9.87
C GLY A 21 9.25 18.12 -8.33
N VAL A 22 8.16 17.71 -7.67
CA VAL A 22 8.25 17.39 -6.24
C VAL A 22 8.97 16.06 -6.11
N ASP A 23 10.14 16.06 -5.47
CA ASP A 23 10.85 14.84 -5.11
C ASP A 23 10.23 14.25 -3.84
N ILE A 24 9.32 13.29 -4.01
CA ILE A 24 8.68 12.57 -2.91
C ILE A 24 9.69 11.65 -2.18
N ASP A 25 10.81 11.33 -2.82
CA ASP A 25 11.88 10.49 -2.27
C ASP A 25 12.93 11.26 -1.46
N GLN A 26 12.81 12.59 -1.38
CA GLN A 26 13.68 13.41 -0.53
C GLN A 26 13.60 12.94 0.93
N ASP A 27 14.73 13.00 1.63
CA ASP A 27 14.76 12.66 3.05
C ASP A 27 13.95 13.68 3.85
N VAL A 28 13.10 13.16 4.73
CA VAL A 28 12.28 13.95 5.65
C VAL A 28 12.81 13.72 7.05
N GLU A 29 13.08 14.80 7.77
CA GLU A 29 13.51 14.72 9.17
C GLU A 29 12.40 14.10 10.03
N ASP A 30 12.74 13.04 10.75
CA ASP A 30 11.83 12.38 11.70
C ASP A 30 11.78 13.14 13.02
N VAL A 31 11.16 14.32 13.01
CA VAL A 31 11.04 15.22 14.17
C VAL A 31 10.28 14.61 15.36
N LYS A 32 9.60 13.47 15.16
CA LYS A 32 8.85 12.74 16.18
C LYS A 32 9.54 11.44 16.60
N ASN A 33 10.69 11.09 16.03
CA ASN A 33 11.44 9.86 16.29
C ASN A 33 10.54 8.61 16.18
N GLN A 34 9.72 8.56 15.12
CA GLN A 34 8.78 7.46 14.86
C GLN A 34 9.48 6.22 14.29
N LEU A 35 10.63 6.39 13.65
CA LEU A 35 11.42 5.31 13.09
C LEU A 35 12.59 4.98 14.02
N PRO A 36 12.73 3.72 14.47
CA PRO A 36 13.90 3.30 15.23
C PRO A 36 15.16 3.42 14.35
N PRO A 37 16.36 3.54 14.94
CA PRO A 37 17.59 3.41 14.17
C PRO A 37 17.66 2.02 13.51
N LEU A 38 18.14 1.96 12.27
CA LEU A 38 18.42 0.67 11.64
C LEU A 38 19.48 -0.08 12.47
N PRO A 39 19.33 -1.42 12.65
CA PRO A 39 20.32 -2.19 13.37
C PRO A 39 21.68 -2.08 12.66
N PRO A 40 22.80 -2.11 13.42
CA PRO A 40 24.14 -1.92 12.87
C PRO A 40 24.51 -3.00 11.85
N ASN A 41 23.98 -4.21 12.03
CA ASN A 41 24.10 -5.32 11.09
C ASN A 41 22.71 -5.65 10.55
N LEU A 42 22.37 -5.11 9.39
CA LEU A 42 21.17 -5.55 8.67
C LEU A 42 21.35 -6.99 8.19
N PRO A 43 20.30 -7.83 8.23
CA PRO A 43 20.41 -9.16 7.66
C PRO A 43 20.67 -9.08 6.15
N THR A 44 21.31 -10.11 5.61
CA THR A 44 21.64 -10.15 4.19
C THR A 44 20.36 -10.20 3.36
N ARG A 45 20.27 -9.37 2.33
CA ARG A 45 19.13 -9.35 1.41
C ARG A 45 18.97 -10.72 0.76
N HIS A 46 17.75 -11.26 0.78
CA HIS A 46 17.43 -12.53 0.16
C HIS A 46 17.49 -12.43 -1.37
N LYS A 47 17.97 -13.48 -2.04
CA LYS A 47 18.06 -13.55 -3.53
C LYS A 47 16.71 -13.35 -4.21
N ASP A 48 15.64 -13.84 -3.57
CA ASP A 48 14.27 -13.75 -4.09
C ASP A 48 13.51 -12.49 -3.65
N PHE A 49 14.12 -11.62 -2.84
CA PHE A 49 13.49 -10.38 -2.40
C PHE A 49 13.34 -9.38 -3.56
N VAL A 50 12.10 -8.98 -3.82
CA VAL A 50 11.75 -8.00 -4.86
C VAL A 50 11.18 -6.76 -4.21
N HIS A 51 11.71 -5.59 -4.58
CA HIS A 51 11.16 -4.29 -4.21
C HIS A 51 10.56 -3.65 -5.47
N CYS A 52 9.23 -3.52 -5.48
CA CYS A 52 8.47 -2.95 -6.60
C CYS A 52 8.03 -1.53 -6.25
N VAL A 53 8.18 -0.61 -7.20
CA VAL A 53 7.72 0.78 -7.11
C VAL A 53 6.99 1.15 -8.41
N PRO A 54 5.99 2.05 -8.39
CA PRO A 54 5.36 2.53 -9.62
C PRO A 54 6.32 3.41 -10.45
N PRO A 55 6.16 3.47 -11.78
CA PRO A 55 5.01 2.98 -12.56
C PRO A 55 5.11 1.52 -13.03
N GLU A 56 6.23 0.84 -12.83
CA GLU A 56 6.40 -0.54 -13.29
C GLU A 56 5.44 -1.50 -12.57
N ALA A 57 4.79 -2.39 -13.34
CA ALA A 57 3.89 -3.39 -12.77
C ALA A 57 4.66 -4.28 -11.78
N PRO A 58 4.12 -4.57 -10.58
CA PRO A 58 4.83 -5.37 -9.59
C PRO A 58 5.06 -6.80 -10.09
N THR A 59 6.24 -7.34 -9.83
CA THR A 59 6.51 -8.78 -9.96
C THR A 59 6.29 -9.43 -8.60
N TYR A 60 5.31 -10.33 -8.50
CA TYR A 60 4.94 -10.98 -7.24
C TYR A 60 5.68 -12.30 -7.01
N ARG A 61 6.12 -12.49 -5.77
CA ARG A 61 6.48 -13.77 -5.15
C ARG A 61 5.23 -14.40 -4.51
N LYS A 62 5.35 -15.63 -4.02
CA LYS A 62 4.25 -16.31 -3.33
C LYS A 62 3.73 -15.53 -2.11
N PHE A 63 4.62 -14.81 -1.45
CA PHE A 63 4.30 -13.93 -0.34
C PHE A 63 4.69 -12.49 -0.67
N SER A 64 3.81 -11.55 -0.33
CA SER A 64 3.95 -10.16 -0.70
C SER A 64 3.32 -9.19 0.31
N VAL A 65 3.96 -8.03 0.46
CA VAL A 65 3.56 -6.96 1.38
C VAL A 65 3.35 -5.66 0.61
N PHE A 66 2.26 -4.95 0.87
CA PHE A 66 2.06 -3.57 0.41
C PHE A 66 2.28 -2.58 1.56
N THR A 67 3.10 -1.55 1.34
CA THR A 67 3.39 -0.50 2.34
C THR A 67 2.43 0.68 2.20
N ALA A 68 1.19 0.50 2.66
CA ALA A 68 0.15 1.54 2.68
C ALA A 68 0.35 2.54 3.83
N GLY A 69 -0.21 3.74 3.71
CA GLY A 69 -0.10 4.76 4.74
C GLY A 69 0.58 6.03 4.27
N SER A 70 1.16 6.76 5.21
CA SER A 70 1.59 8.14 5.01
C SER A 70 2.67 8.28 3.93
N ILE A 71 2.37 9.05 2.90
CA ILE A 71 3.33 9.61 1.92
C ILE A 71 3.19 11.12 1.91
N GLU A 72 1.93 11.59 1.75
CA GLU A 72 1.52 13.00 1.83
C GLU A 72 2.38 13.93 0.96
N MET A 73 2.52 13.57 -0.33
CA MET A 73 3.36 14.29 -1.30
C MET A 73 4.82 14.47 -0.84
N GLY A 74 5.35 13.51 -0.08
CA GLY A 74 6.72 13.53 0.42
C GLY A 74 6.89 14.18 1.79
N ASN A 75 5.81 14.56 2.48
CA ASN A 75 5.90 15.12 3.84
C ASN A 75 6.07 14.06 4.93
N ALA A 76 5.70 12.79 4.67
CA ALA A 76 5.85 11.73 5.65
C ALA A 76 7.32 11.26 5.76
N VAL A 77 7.73 10.86 6.95
CA VAL A 77 9.04 10.21 7.17
C VAL A 77 9.23 9.02 6.21
N GLN A 78 10.47 8.72 5.83
CA GLN A 78 10.82 7.69 4.83
C GLN A 78 10.65 6.24 5.33
N TRP A 79 9.49 5.95 5.93
CA TRP A 79 9.19 4.69 6.59
C TRP A 79 9.09 3.52 5.60
N GLN A 80 8.68 3.74 4.35
CA GLN A 80 8.62 2.68 3.34
C GLN A 80 10.01 2.15 3.02
N LYS A 81 11.00 3.04 2.83
CA LYS A 81 12.41 2.67 2.65
C LYS A 81 12.94 1.91 3.86
N HIS A 82 12.50 2.29 5.07
CA HIS A 82 12.87 1.64 6.31
C HIS A 82 12.30 0.21 6.40
N MET A 83 11.00 0.04 6.10
CA MET A 83 10.31 -1.25 6.05
C MET A 83 10.94 -2.19 5.01
N VAL A 84 11.22 -1.69 3.80
CA VAL A 84 11.89 -2.45 2.73
C VAL A 84 13.23 -3.01 3.20
N LYS A 85 14.04 -2.21 3.90
CA LYS A 85 15.34 -2.68 4.43
C LYS A 85 15.16 -3.78 5.47
N LEU A 86 14.23 -3.60 6.40
CA LEU A 86 14.01 -4.56 7.48
C LEU A 86 13.41 -5.88 6.98
N LEU A 87 12.55 -5.86 5.96
CA LEU A 87 11.99 -7.06 5.34
C LEU A 87 12.87 -7.67 4.23
N SER A 88 14.00 -7.03 3.87
CA SER A 88 14.81 -7.44 2.71
C SER A 88 15.42 -8.84 2.81
N HIS A 89 15.47 -9.40 4.02
CA HIS A 89 15.99 -10.71 4.33
C HIS A 89 15.00 -11.86 4.03
N LEU A 90 13.75 -11.53 3.67
CA LEU A 90 12.70 -12.50 3.37
C LEU A 90 12.57 -12.75 1.86
N PRO A 91 12.16 -13.95 1.42
CA PRO A 91 11.95 -14.31 0.02
C PRO A 91 10.64 -13.76 -0.58
N ILE A 92 10.33 -12.47 -0.35
CA ILE A 92 9.02 -11.86 -0.63
C ILE A 92 9.07 -10.73 -1.66
N THR A 93 7.90 -10.27 -2.09
CA THR A 93 7.74 -8.98 -2.79
C THR A 93 7.28 -7.89 -1.83
N VAL A 94 7.91 -6.72 -1.86
CA VAL A 94 7.41 -5.52 -1.20
C VAL A 94 6.98 -4.50 -2.25
N CYS A 95 5.69 -4.20 -2.29
CA CYS A 95 5.10 -3.16 -3.12
C CYS A 95 5.11 -1.83 -2.35
N ASN A 96 5.94 -0.90 -2.80
CA ASN A 96 6.08 0.42 -2.21
C ASN A 96 5.45 1.48 -3.14
N PRO A 97 4.32 2.08 -2.78
CA PRO A 97 3.66 3.10 -3.61
C PRO A 97 4.38 4.44 -3.66
N ARG A 98 5.34 4.70 -2.74
CA ARG A 98 6.13 5.93 -2.73
C ARG A 98 7.14 5.91 -3.88
N ARG A 99 6.90 6.71 -4.91
CA ARG A 99 7.82 6.96 -6.05
C ARG A 99 8.36 8.39 -6.01
N GLY A 100 9.64 8.56 -6.29
CA GLY A 100 10.35 9.84 -6.16
C GLY A 100 9.79 10.98 -7.01
N HIS A 101 10.05 10.99 -8.31
CA HIS A 101 9.70 12.14 -9.14
C HIS A 101 8.20 12.22 -9.42
N TRP A 102 7.52 13.16 -8.75
CA TRP A 102 6.14 13.50 -9.02
C TRP A 102 6.06 14.80 -9.83
N ASN A 103 5.43 14.72 -11.00
CA ASN A 103 5.22 15.89 -11.84
C ASN A 103 4.18 16.82 -11.17
N PRO A 104 4.54 18.09 -10.84
CA PRO A 104 3.68 19.02 -10.13
C PRO A 104 2.47 19.47 -10.97
N HIS A 105 2.48 19.21 -12.27
CA HIS A 105 1.33 19.46 -13.14
C HIS A 105 0.27 18.35 -13.09
N ILE A 106 0.55 17.23 -12.42
CA ILE A 106 -0.43 16.15 -12.24
C ILE A 106 -1.58 16.67 -11.38
N THR A 107 -2.79 16.58 -11.91
CA THR A 107 -4.00 16.94 -11.19
C THR A 107 -4.58 15.71 -10.47
N PRO A 108 -5.14 15.86 -9.26
CA PRO A 108 -5.80 14.76 -8.54
C PRO A 108 -7.20 14.49 -9.14
N GLN A 109 -7.26 14.29 -10.46
CA GLN A 109 -8.48 14.06 -11.23
C GLN A 109 -8.35 12.75 -11.99
N ALA A 110 -9.39 11.92 -11.99
CA ALA A 110 -9.37 10.61 -12.63
C ALA A 110 -9.10 10.62 -14.16
N ARG A 111 -9.23 11.79 -14.81
CA ARG A 111 -8.92 11.98 -16.24
C ARG A 111 -7.44 12.26 -16.51
N ASP A 112 -6.67 12.61 -15.48
CA ASP A 112 -5.23 12.80 -15.57
C ASP A 112 -4.57 11.43 -15.60
N LYS A 113 -3.79 11.16 -16.66
CA LYS A 113 -3.24 9.84 -16.92
C LYS A 113 -2.26 9.41 -15.83
N ASP A 114 -1.37 10.30 -15.39
CA ASP A 114 -0.31 9.93 -14.46
C ASP A 114 -0.85 9.74 -13.04
N PHE A 115 -1.88 10.52 -12.67
CA PHE A 115 -2.65 10.30 -11.44
C PHE A 115 -3.41 8.97 -11.50
N LYS A 116 -4.11 8.71 -12.60
CA LYS A 116 -4.87 7.47 -12.80
C LYS A 116 -3.95 6.25 -12.72
N ASP A 117 -2.82 6.27 -13.41
CA ASP A 117 -1.86 5.16 -13.42
C ASP A 117 -1.32 4.86 -12.01
N GLN A 118 -1.04 5.90 -11.21
CA GLN A 118 -0.64 5.72 -9.81
C GLN A 118 -1.74 5.04 -8.99
N VAL A 119 -2.97 5.55 -9.06
CA VAL A 119 -4.10 5.02 -8.29
C VAL A 119 -4.46 3.60 -8.73
N GLU A 120 -4.42 3.30 -10.04
CA GLU A 120 -4.67 1.96 -10.56
C GLU A 120 -3.56 0.98 -10.15
N TRP A 121 -2.30 1.42 -10.11
CA TRP A 121 -1.19 0.62 -9.59
C TRP A 121 -1.40 0.27 -8.11
N GLU A 122 -1.76 1.26 -7.29
CA GLU A 122 -2.03 1.08 -5.85
C GLU A 122 -3.20 0.11 -5.63
N LEU A 123 -4.32 0.32 -6.31
CA LEU A 123 -5.49 -0.56 -6.21
C LEU A 123 -5.19 -1.99 -6.66
N ALA A 124 -4.50 -2.16 -7.79
CA ALA A 124 -4.13 -3.49 -8.30
C ALA A 124 -3.17 -4.21 -7.34
N ALA A 125 -2.19 -3.51 -6.79
CA ALA A 125 -1.26 -4.09 -5.83
C ALA A 125 -1.94 -4.43 -4.50
N LEU A 126 -2.78 -3.54 -3.98
CA LEU A 126 -3.61 -3.82 -2.80
C LEU A 126 -4.48 -5.06 -2.99
N GLU A 127 -5.02 -5.31 -4.19
CA GLU A 127 -5.76 -6.54 -4.51
C GLU A 127 -4.87 -7.79 -4.42
N GLN A 128 -3.67 -7.75 -5.00
CA GLN A 128 -2.80 -8.91 -5.17
C GLN A 128 -1.97 -9.28 -3.93
N VAL A 129 -1.66 -8.35 -3.02
CA VAL A 129 -0.74 -8.66 -1.90
C VAL A 129 -1.34 -9.58 -0.83
N ASP A 130 -0.48 -10.30 -0.11
CA ASP A 130 -0.83 -11.19 1.01
C ASP A 130 -1.00 -10.44 2.33
N VAL A 131 -0.26 -9.35 2.50
CA VAL A 131 -0.29 -8.48 3.68
C VAL A 131 -0.29 -7.02 3.25
N ILE A 132 -1.12 -6.20 3.89
CA ILE A 132 -1.11 -4.75 3.76
C ILE A 132 -0.71 -4.18 5.12
N CYS A 133 0.44 -3.52 5.18
CA CYS A 133 0.85 -2.80 6.38
C CYS A 133 0.51 -1.32 6.24
N PHE A 134 -0.22 -0.77 7.21
CA PHE A 134 -0.50 0.66 7.31
C PHE A 134 0.42 1.30 8.33
N PHE A 135 1.09 2.39 7.95
CA PHE A 135 1.77 3.26 8.91
C PHE A 135 1.20 4.68 8.81
N PHE A 136 0.66 5.17 9.94
CA PHE A 136 0.15 6.53 10.05
C PHE A 136 1.16 7.42 10.78
N ASP A 137 1.88 8.24 10.02
CA ASP A 137 2.76 9.28 10.53
C ASP A 137 1.94 10.34 11.27
N VAL A 138 2.26 10.55 12.56
CA VAL A 138 1.51 11.45 13.45
C VAL A 138 1.58 12.92 13.02
N THR A 139 2.50 13.27 12.12
CA THR A 139 2.63 14.62 11.56
C THR A 139 1.79 14.85 10.30
N THR A 140 1.11 13.81 9.80
CA THR A 140 0.39 13.81 8.52
C THR A 140 -1.13 13.65 8.70
N LYS A 141 -1.89 13.81 7.61
CA LYS A 141 -3.35 13.58 7.56
C LYS A 141 -3.76 12.26 6.92
N SER A 142 -3.03 11.78 5.91
CA SER A 142 -3.22 10.47 5.27
C SER A 142 -4.68 10.09 4.91
N PRO A 143 -5.47 10.97 4.24
CA PRO A 143 -6.89 10.71 3.98
C PRO A 143 -7.14 9.53 3.03
N VAL A 144 -6.29 9.33 2.01
CA VAL A 144 -6.39 8.19 1.09
C VAL A 144 -6.11 6.88 1.82
N SER A 145 -5.12 6.86 2.72
CA SER A 145 -4.83 5.68 3.53
C SER A 145 -5.95 5.31 4.50
N LEU A 146 -6.72 6.29 4.99
CA LEU A 146 -7.94 6.00 5.77
C LEU A 146 -9.04 5.36 4.90
N LEU A 147 -9.17 5.80 3.64
CA LEU A 147 -10.07 5.18 2.66
C LEU A 147 -9.65 3.73 2.37
N GLU A 148 -8.36 3.50 2.13
CA GLU A 148 -7.80 2.17 1.88
C GLU A 148 -7.94 1.24 3.08
N LEU A 149 -7.71 1.74 4.30
CA LEU A 149 -7.96 0.96 5.52
C LEU A 149 -9.42 0.52 5.59
N GLY A 150 -10.36 1.42 5.31
CA GLY A 150 -11.78 1.08 5.25
C GLY A 150 -12.11 0.06 4.16
N LEU A 151 -11.47 0.17 2.99
CA LEU A 151 -11.65 -0.75 1.87
C LEU A 151 -11.18 -2.18 2.23
N TRP A 152 -10.09 -2.31 2.98
CA TRP A 152 -9.44 -3.58 3.29
C TRP A 152 -9.67 -4.09 4.71
N ALA A 153 -10.43 -3.39 5.57
CA ALA A 153 -10.61 -3.72 6.97
C ALA A 153 -11.07 -5.17 7.21
N GLY A 154 -12.04 -5.66 6.41
CA GLY A 154 -12.58 -7.01 6.52
C GLY A 154 -11.82 -8.10 5.76
N SER A 155 -10.64 -7.81 5.21
CA SER A 155 -9.91 -8.74 4.33
C SER A 155 -9.07 -9.78 5.07
N GLY A 156 -8.81 -9.56 6.37
CA GLY A 156 -7.92 -10.40 7.18
C GLY A 156 -6.45 -10.38 6.73
N LYS A 157 -6.03 -9.42 5.91
CA LYS A 157 -4.61 -9.23 5.50
C LYS A 157 -4.00 -7.92 5.98
N VAL A 158 -4.69 -7.17 6.83
CA VAL A 158 -4.26 -5.84 7.26
C VAL A 158 -3.52 -5.92 8.59
N VAL A 159 -2.43 -5.15 8.71
CA VAL A 159 -1.75 -4.82 9.97
C VAL A 159 -1.59 -3.31 10.03
N VAL A 160 -1.88 -2.69 11.17
CA VAL A 160 -1.86 -1.22 11.32
C VAL A 160 -0.88 -0.79 12.40
N CYS A 161 -0.08 0.23 12.10
CA CYS A 161 0.64 1.04 13.08
C CYS A 161 0.02 2.43 13.12
N CYS A 162 -0.52 2.77 14.29
CA CYS A 162 -1.08 4.10 14.55
C CYS A 162 -0.59 4.57 15.91
N GLY A 163 0.47 5.39 15.90
CA GLY A 163 1.06 5.92 17.12
C GLY A 163 0.16 6.89 17.87
N GLU A 164 0.44 7.04 19.16
CA GLU A 164 -0.19 8.05 20.01
C GLU A 164 0.04 9.45 19.40
N GLY A 165 -1.04 10.19 19.15
CA GLY A 165 -0.98 11.53 18.57
C GLY A 165 -1.38 11.64 17.10
N TYR A 166 -1.64 10.53 16.40
CA TYR A 166 -2.27 10.61 15.07
C TYR A 166 -3.69 11.21 15.19
N TRP A 167 -3.98 12.22 14.37
CA TRP A 167 -5.18 13.07 14.52
C TRP A 167 -6.52 12.33 14.38
N LYS A 168 -6.53 11.15 13.75
CA LYS A 168 -7.69 10.25 13.65
C LYS A 168 -7.48 8.92 14.37
N GLY A 169 -6.55 8.87 15.33
CA GLY A 169 -6.20 7.64 16.09
C GLY A 169 -7.41 6.89 16.62
N GLY A 170 -8.34 7.57 17.29
CA GLY A 170 -9.55 6.90 17.81
C GLY A 170 -10.47 6.31 16.72
N ASN A 171 -10.48 6.84 15.50
CA ASN A 171 -11.25 6.23 14.40
C ASN A 171 -10.54 4.98 13.88
N VAL A 172 -9.22 5.04 13.79
CA VAL A 172 -8.39 3.89 13.40
C VAL A 172 -8.52 2.78 14.42
N GLU A 173 -8.40 3.07 15.72
CA GLU A 173 -8.54 2.13 16.82
C GLU A 173 -9.88 1.41 16.81
N LEU A 174 -10.99 2.16 16.83
CA LEU A 174 -12.33 1.57 16.83
C LEU A 174 -12.61 0.76 15.56
N THR A 175 -12.03 1.15 14.43
CA THR A 175 -12.13 0.36 13.19
C THR A 175 -11.34 -0.93 13.32
N CYS A 176 -10.11 -0.87 13.83
CA CYS A 176 -9.28 -2.05 14.02
C CYS A 176 -9.92 -3.04 15.00
N GLU A 177 -10.44 -2.55 16.13
CA GLU A 177 -11.18 -3.37 17.10
C GLU A 177 -12.41 -4.02 16.46
N ARG A 178 -13.20 -3.25 15.69
CA ARG A 178 -14.43 -3.76 15.06
C ARG A 178 -14.19 -4.89 14.05
N TYR A 179 -13.04 -4.89 13.39
CA TYR A 179 -12.71 -5.84 12.32
C TYR A 179 -11.58 -6.81 12.72
N ASP A 180 -11.24 -6.89 14.01
CA ASP A 180 -10.18 -7.75 14.54
C ASP A 180 -8.82 -7.56 13.84
N ILE A 181 -8.49 -6.31 13.50
CA ILE A 181 -7.24 -5.95 12.82
C ILE A 181 -6.12 -5.77 13.85
N PRO A 182 -4.97 -6.45 13.69
CA PRO A 182 -3.78 -6.19 14.50
C PRO A 182 -3.35 -4.73 14.43
N LEU A 183 -3.36 -4.07 15.58
CA LEU A 183 -2.97 -2.68 15.76
C LEU A 183 -1.79 -2.57 16.72
N VAL A 184 -0.72 -1.93 16.28
CA VAL A 184 0.46 -1.59 17.08
C VAL A 184 0.64 -0.08 17.19
N LYS A 185 1.46 0.36 18.16
CA LYS A 185 1.61 1.78 18.51
C LYS A 185 2.92 2.38 18.06
N SER A 186 3.86 1.56 17.57
CA SER A 186 5.15 2.02 17.09
C SER A 186 5.61 1.29 15.83
N PHE A 187 6.50 1.92 15.07
CA PHE A 187 7.11 1.30 13.91
C PHE A 187 7.96 0.06 14.29
N GLU A 188 8.61 0.10 15.44
CA GLU A 188 9.39 -1.04 15.98
C GLU A 188 8.53 -2.30 16.15
N GLU A 189 7.28 -2.14 16.57
CA GLU A 189 6.31 -3.24 16.69
C GLU A 189 5.68 -3.64 15.34
N LEU A 190 5.67 -2.75 14.35
CA LEU A 190 5.01 -2.99 13.06
C LEU A 190 5.72 -4.10 12.27
N VAL A 191 7.05 -4.07 12.24
CA VAL A 191 7.86 -5.05 11.48
C VAL A 191 7.58 -6.49 11.95
N PRO A 192 7.72 -6.86 13.24
CA PRO A 192 7.41 -8.20 13.69
C PRO A 192 5.91 -8.54 13.53
N ALA A 193 5.00 -7.57 13.58
CA ALA A 193 3.58 -7.81 13.32
C ALA A 193 3.31 -8.19 11.85
N VAL A 194 4.02 -7.55 10.90
CA VAL A 194 3.96 -7.92 9.47
C VAL A 194 4.53 -9.31 9.24
N GLU A 195 5.68 -9.63 9.83
CA GLU A 195 6.27 -10.97 9.74
C GLU A 195 5.36 -12.06 10.32
N LYS A 196 4.75 -11.78 11.48
CA LYS A 196 3.76 -12.67 12.09
C LYS A 196 2.58 -12.91 11.15
N MET A 197 2.03 -11.86 10.53
CA MET A 197 0.94 -12.01 9.56
C MET A 197 1.37 -12.85 8.35
N LEU A 198 2.59 -12.68 7.84
CA LEU A 198 3.11 -13.53 6.75
C LEU A 198 3.16 -15.01 7.16
N ILE A 199 3.58 -15.31 8.39
CA ILE A 199 3.57 -16.68 8.93
C ILE A 199 2.14 -17.21 9.06
N GLU A 200 1.19 -16.40 9.53
CA GLU A 200 -0.23 -16.77 9.61
C GLU A 200 -0.85 -17.02 8.22
N LYS A 201 -0.33 -16.38 7.17
CA LYS A 201 -0.65 -16.70 5.77
C LYS A 201 0.03 -17.97 5.23
N GLY A 202 0.81 -18.65 6.06
CA GLY A 202 1.46 -19.92 5.74
C GLY A 202 2.88 -19.79 5.22
N MET A 203 3.55 -18.65 5.42
CA MET A 203 4.97 -18.53 5.11
C MET A 203 5.78 -19.38 6.08
N VAL A 204 6.55 -20.32 5.54
CA VAL A 204 7.48 -21.17 6.28
C VAL A 204 8.83 -21.10 5.61
N LEU A 205 9.86 -20.74 6.36
CA LEU A 205 11.24 -20.66 5.88
C LEU A 205 12.07 -21.85 6.38
N ASP A 206 13.01 -22.30 5.57
CA ASP A 206 13.99 -23.31 5.96
C ASP A 206 15.15 -22.70 6.79
N ALA A 207 16.14 -23.53 7.15
CA ALA A 207 17.29 -23.08 7.92
C ALA A 207 18.19 -22.06 7.20
N ASN A 208 18.05 -21.90 5.87
CA ASN A 208 18.79 -20.94 5.06
C ASN A 208 17.99 -19.65 4.82
N GLY A 209 16.74 -19.56 5.29
CA GLY A 209 15.84 -18.45 5.02
C GLY A 209 15.11 -18.54 3.68
N ASP A 210 15.24 -19.66 2.95
CA ASP A 210 14.53 -19.92 1.70
C ASP A 210 13.09 -20.38 2.01
N LEU A 211 12.15 -20.08 1.10
CA LEU A 211 10.76 -20.51 1.26
C LEU A 211 10.63 -22.03 1.12
N VAL A 212 9.92 -22.68 2.04
CA VAL A 212 9.59 -24.11 1.91
C VAL A 212 8.54 -24.30 0.81
N GLY A 213 8.97 -24.86 -0.32
CA GLY A 213 8.14 -25.10 -1.51
C GLY A 213 8.33 -24.06 -2.61
N GLU A 214 7.45 -24.06 -3.60
CA GLU A 214 7.54 -23.12 -4.72
C GLU A 214 7.24 -21.68 -4.28
N ASN A 215 8.08 -20.74 -4.73
CA ASN A 215 7.91 -19.30 -4.51
C ASN A 215 7.25 -18.61 -5.70
N VAL A 216 6.07 -19.11 -6.08
CA VAL A 216 5.31 -18.65 -7.25
C VAL A 216 4.03 -17.97 -6.78
N HIS A 217 3.76 -16.79 -7.34
CA HIS A 217 2.52 -16.04 -7.11
C HIS A 217 1.32 -16.73 -7.76
N VAL A 218 0.16 -16.62 -7.11
CA VAL A 218 -1.13 -17.02 -7.65
C VAL A 218 -2.02 -15.79 -7.66
N ASP A 219 -2.49 -15.40 -8.85
CA ASP A 219 -3.33 -14.22 -9.01
C ASP A 219 -4.60 -14.32 -8.18
N LYS A 220 -4.87 -13.25 -7.42
CA LYS A 220 -6.05 -13.14 -6.57
C LYS A 220 -7.18 -12.50 -7.35
N GLU A 221 -8.36 -13.10 -7.30
CA GLU A 221 -9.55 -12.49 -7.89
C GLU A 221 -9.91 -11.19 -7.17
N LYS A 222 -10.49 -10.25 -7.93
CA LYS A 222 -10.97 -8.99 -7.37
C LYS A 222 -12.07 -9.24 -6.32
N PRO A 223 -12.08 -8.49 -5.21
CA PRO A 223 -13.16 -8.58 -4.23
C PRO A 223 -14.53 -8.36 -4.87
N LYS A 224 -15.43 -9.32 -4.69
CA LYS A 224 -16.82 -9.24 -5.15
C LYS A 224 -17.71 -8.67 -4.06
N LYS A 225 -18.81 -8.01 -4.47
CA LYS A 225 -19.83 -7.54 -3.52
C LYS A 225 -20.51 -8.75 -2.87
N LYS A 226 -20.90 -8.62 -1.60
CA LYS A 226 -21.64 -9.67 -0.88
C LYS A 226 -22.87 -10.17 -1.65
N ALA A 227 -23.69 -9.26 -2.20
CA ALA A 227 -24.86 -9.63 -3.00
C ALA A 227 -24.51 -10.46 -4.25
N GLN A 228 -23.35 -10.21 -4.85
CA GLN A 228 -22.86 -11.02 -5.97
C GLN A 228 -22.47 -12.42 -5.50
N LEU A 229 -21.74 -12.54 -4.38
CA LEU A 229 -21.37 -13.82 -3.80
C LEU A 229 -22.60 -14.64 -3.35
N GLU A 230 -23.62 -13.98 -2.79
CA GLU A 230 -24.87 -14.62 -2.40
C GLU A 230 -25.63 -15.15 -3.62
N ALA A 231 -25.71 -14.38 -4.70
CA ALA A 231 -26.31 -14.83 -5.96
C ALA A 231 -25.56 -16.01 -6.59
N GLU A 232 -24.22 -15.95 -6.63
CA GLU A 232 -23.38 -17.05 -7.12
C GLU A 232 -23.58 -18.33 -6.27
N LYS A 233 -23.67 -18.18 -4.94
CA LYS A 233 -23.93 -19.29 -4.03
C LYS A 233 -25.30 -19.93 -4.26
N GLU A 234 -26.35 -19.13 -4.43
CA GLU A 234 -27.70 -19.63 -4.71
C GLU A 234 -27.77 -20.37 -6.05
N ASP A 235 -27.10 -19.87 -7.08
CA ASP A 235 -27.02 -20.54 -8.38
C ASP A 235 -26.29 -21.89 -8.29
N LEU A 236 -25.13 -21.91 -7.61
CA LEU A 236 -24.39 -23.15 -7.36
C LEU A 236 -25.22 -24.18 -6.60
N GLN A 237 -26.01 -23.75 -5.60
CA GLN A 237 -26.88 -24.66 -4.85
C GLN A 237 -27.95 -25.28 -5.77
N LYS A 238 -28.56 -24.51 -6.66
CA LYS A 238 -29.53 -25.04 -7.63
C LYS A 238 -28.91 -26.07 -8.58
N GLN A 239 -27.68 -25.81 -9.04
CA GLN A 239 -26.95 -26.76 -9.89
C GLN A 239 -26.65 -28.06 -9.13
N ILE A 240 -26.24 -27.97 -7.86
CA ILE A 240 -26.00 -29.14 -7.01
C ILE A 240 -27.29 -29.95 -6.85
N ASP A 241 -28.41 -29.30 -6.54
CA ASP A 241 -29.70 -29.97 -6.34
C ASP A 241 -30.16 -30.68 -7.63
N ALA A 242 -29.99 -30.02 -8.79
CA ALA A 242 -30.31 -30.61 -10.09
C ALA A 242 -29.44 -31.84 -10.41
N LEU A 243 -28.14 -31.78 -10.15
CA LEU A 243 -27.22 -32.91 -10.35
C LEU A 243 -27.54 -34.07 -9.40
N GLN A 244 -27.93 -33.79 -8.16
CA GLN A 244 -28.35 -34.82 -7.21
C GLN A 244 -29.64 -35.53 -7.65
N ALA A 245 -30.61 -34.79 -8.19
CA ALA A 245 -31.83 -35.36 -8.76
C ALA A 245 -31.51 -36.27 -9.96
N GLN A 246 -30.69 -35.82 -10.91
CA GLN A 246 -30.25 -36.63 -12.06
C GLN A 246 -29.51 -37.90 -11.62
N LEU A 247 -28.65 -37.79 -10.61
CA LEU A 247 -27.92 -38.94 -10.08
C LEU A 247 -28.86 -39.96 -9.43
N ALA A 248 -29.89 -39.49 -8.73
CA ALA A 248 -30.90 -40.37 -8.14
C ALA A 248 -31.72 -41.10 -9.20
N GLU A 249 -32.11 -40.41 -10.29
CA GLU A 249 -32.80 -41.00 -11.43
C GLU A 249 -31.94 -42.03 -12.17
N SER A 250 -30.62 -41.79 -12.30
CA SER A 250 -29.70 -42.73 -12.97
C SER A 250 -29.39 -44.01 -12.19
N LYS A 251 -29.77 -44.07 -10.91
CA LYS A 251 -29.57 -45.23 -10.02
C LYS A 251 -30.82 -46.10 -9.88
N LEU A 252 -31.94 -45.68 -10.47
CA LEU A 252 -33.19 -46.44 -10.59
C LEU A 252 -33.20 -47.25 -11.89
#